data_AF-A0A357C975-F1
#
_entry.id   AF-A0A357C975-F1
#
_cell.length_a   1.000
_cell.length_b   1.000
_cell.length_c   1.000
_cell.angle_alpha   90.00
_cell.angle_beta   90.00
_cell.angle_gamma   90.00
#
_symmetry.space_group_name_H-M   'P 1'
#
loop_
_entity.id
_entity.type
_entity.pdbx_description
1 polymer ?
#
loop_
_entity_poly.entity_id
_entity_poly.type
_entity_poly.pdbx_seq_one_letter_code
_entity_poly.pdbx_strand_id
1 'polypeptide(L)'
;HLEETFNGVGPHTISFPRIMPATGTPYSERPRYTVSDADYKKLVAILRLSVPYTGLICTAREPDHVRREVIPLGVSQIDAGTRIGVGAYAKSKSANQLPDKEQFTIGDSRSLDDVVAEICDMHCIPSFCTACYRLGRTGEQFMKVAKSRFVHNYCIPNAIFTLKEYLLDYASDATKQHGTAVLNRHVEQFKGDPVYETIRT
;
A
#
# COMPACT_ATOMS: atom_id res chain seq x y z
N HIS A 1 17.67 -18.23 -3.38
CA HIS A 1 17.25 -19.31 -2.48
C HIS A 1 15.76 -19.62 -2.58
N LEU A 2 14.83 -18.84 -2.00
CA LEU A 2 13.40 -19.21 -1.99
C LEU A 2 12.85 -19.51 -3.39
N GLU A 3 13.06 -18.59 -4.34
CA GLU A 3 12.59 -18.78 -5.72
C GLU A 3 13.22 -20.01 -6.40
N GLU A 4 14.49 -20.31 -6.11
CA GLU A 4 15.20 -21.47 -6.67
C GLU A 4 14.76 -22.80 -6.03
N THR A 5 14.49 -22.79 -4.72
CA THR A 5 14.17 -23.98 -3.92
C THR A 5 12.69 -24.34 -4.00
N PHE A 6 11.81 -23.36 -4.19
CA PHE A 6 10.35 -23.53 -4.15
C PHE A 6 9.70 -23.17 -5.49
N ASN A 7 10.12 -23.83 -6.57
CA ASN A 7 9.46 -23.80 -7.89
C ASN A 7 9.16 -22.39 -8.45
N GLY A 8 10.10 -21.46 -8.34
CA GLY A 8 9.92 -20.12 -8.88
C GLY A 8 9.09 -19.20 -7.98
N VAL A 9 8.87 -19.55 -6.70
CA VAL A 9 8.15 -18.74 -5.72
C VAL A 9 9.13 -18.03 -4.78
N GLY A 10 9.28 -16.73 -5.00
CA GLY A 10 9.96 -15.82 -4.07
C GLY A 10 9.05 -15.31 -2.96
N PRO A 11 9.52 -14.35 -2.13
CA PRO A 11 8.67 -13.69 -1.14
C PRO A 11 7.52 -12.94 -1.83
N HIS A 12 6.32 -13.06 -1.28
CA HIS A 12 5.15 -12.34 -1.79
C HIS A 12 5.28 -10.83 -1.56
N THR A 13 5.86 -10.45 -0.42
CA THR A 13 6.10 -9.05 -0.05
C THR A 13 7.43 -8.89 0.65
N ILE A 14 8.05 -7.71 0.51
CA ILE A 14 9.17 -7.26 1.33
C ILE A 14 8.75 -5.97 2.02
N SER A 15 8.94 -5.94 3.35
CA SER A 15 8.81 -4.73 4.17
C SER A 15 10.19 -4.20 4.52
N PHE A 16 10.36 -2.90 4.53
CA PHE A 16 11.63 -2.23 4.83
C PHE A 16 11.39 -1.08 5.83
N PRO A 17 10.93 -1.39 7.06
CA PRO A 17 10.67 -0.37 8.08
C PRO A 17 11.97 0.29 8.56
N ARG A 18 12.02 1.62 8.61
CA ARG A 18 13.08 2.33 9.34
C ARG A 18 12.86 2.24 10.84
N ILE A 19 13.97 2.32 11.58
CA ILE A 19 13.94 2.40 13.05
C ILE A 19 13.24 3.71 13.41
N MET A 20 12.20 3.61 14.24
CA MET A 20 11.45 4.74 14.76
C MET A 20 11.64 4.80 16.27
N PRO A 21 11.57 6.01 16.88
CA PRO A 21 11.57 6.16 18.33
C PRO A 21 10.52 5.27 18.99
N ALA A 22 10.87 4.69 20.13
CA ALA A 22 9.97 3.88 20.94
C ALA A 22 10.23 4.12 22.43
N THR A 23 9.16 4.14 23.22
CA THR A 23 9.22 4.32 24.68
C THR A 23 10.14 3.28 25.32
N GLY A 24 11.01 3.72 26.24
CA GLY A 24 11.95 2.85 26.94
C GLY A 24 13.08 2.28 26.06
N THR A 25 13.30 2.82 24.85
CA THR A 25 14.30 2.32 23.91
C THR A 25 15.29 3.41 23.49
N PRO A 26 16.31 3.76 24.32
CA PRO A 26 17.26 4.83 24.02
C PRO A 26 18.01 4.66 22.68
N TYR A 27 18.31 3.43 22.29
CA TYR A 27 18.98 3.13 21.01
C TYR A 27 18.15 3.51 19.77
N SER A 28 16.84 3.66 19.91
CA SER A 28 15.94 4.07 18.83
C SER A 28 15.96 5.57 18.55
N GLU A 29 16.42 6.39 19.50
CA GLU A 29 16.43 7.85 19.37
C GLU A 29 17.51 8.34 18.40
N ARG A 30 18.65 7.65 18.35
CA ARG A 30 19.80 7.98 17.49
C ARG A 30 20.48 6.71 16.98
N PRO A 31 19.85 5.96 16.06
CA PRO A 31 20.43 4.72 15.56
C PRO A 31 21.72 5.00 14.79
N ARG A 32 22.79 4.25 15.12
CA ARG A 32 24.13 4.41 14.51
C ARG A 32 24.11 4.37 12.98
N TYR A 33 23.24 3.54 12.40
CA TYR A 33 23.09 3.35 10.96
C TYR A 33 21.73 3.88 10.49
N THR A 34 21.45 5.15 10.78
CA THR A 34 20.24 5.82 10.31
C THR A 34 20.24 5.87 8.78
N VAL A 35 19.13 5.46 8.16
CA VAL A 35 18.95 5.50 6.70
C VAL A 35 18.31 6.83 6.31
N SER A 36 19.01 7.62 5.51
CA SER A 36 18.51 8.90 4.98
C SER A 36 17.32 8.68 4.04
N ASP A 37 16.49 9.71 3.81
CA ASP A 37 15.39 9.62 2.85
C ASP A 37 15.88 9.35 1.42
N ALA A 38 17.06 9.88 1.07
CA ALA A 38 17.70 9.64 -0.22
C ALA A 38 18.10 8.16 -0.39
N ASP A 39 18.72 7.58 0.64
CA ASP A 39 19.09 6.16 0.63
C ASP A 39 17.86 5.25 0.68
N TYR A 40 16.82 5.66 1.40
CA TYR A 40 15.55 4.94 1.46
C TYR A 40 14.87 4.88 0.09
N LYS A 41 14.78 6.01 -0.63
CA LYS A 41 14.28 6.05 -2.01
C LYS A 41 15.11 5.18 -2.95
N LYS A 42 16.44 5.27 -2.84
CA LYS A 42 17.35 4.44 -3.62
C LYS A 42 17.13 2.94 -3.35
N LEU A 43 16.96 2.56 -2.09
CA LEU A 43 16.64 1.18 -1.69
C LEU A 43 15.33 0.70 -2.34
N VAL A 44 14.26 1.50 -2.26
CA VAL A 44 12.96 1.14 -2.87
C VAL A 44 13.09 0.92 -4.38
N ALA A 45 13.77 1.83 -5.08
CA ALA A 45 13.98 1.71 -6.52
C ALA A 45 14.80 0.45 -6.88
N ILE A 46 15.87 0.17 -6.13
CA ILE A 46 16.68 -1.05 -6.33
C ILE A 46 15.84 -2.30 -6.09
N LEU A 47 15.05 -2.35 -5.01
CA LEU A 47 14.18 -3.49 -4.71
C LEU A 47 13.15 -3.71 -5.82
N ARG A 48 12.48 -2.65 -6.30
CA ARG A 48 11.49 -2.76 -7.37
C ARG A 48 12.12 -3.31 -8.66
N LEU A 49 13.33 -2.90 -9.01
CA LEU A 49 14.05 -3.42 -10.17
C LEU A 49 14.55 -4.87 -9.97
N SER A 50 14.96 -5.22 -8.76
CA SER A 50 15.56 -6.53 -8.46
C SER A 50 14.51 -7.65 -8.33
N VAL A 51 13.34 -7.34 -7.77
CA VAL A 51 12.26 -8.31 -7.51
C VAL A 51 10.90 -7.77 -8.01
N PRO A 52 10.71 -7.64 -9.34
CA PRO A 52 9.62 -6.85 -9.93
C PRO A 52 8.21 -7.37 -9.62
N TYR A 53 8.07 -8.65 -9.28
CA TYR A 53 6.78 -9.28 -8.96
C TYR A 53 6.48 -9.35 -7.45
N THR A 54 7.47 -9.04 -6.61
CA THR A 54 7.30 -8.98 -5.16
C THR A 54 6.67 -7.65 -4.78
N GLY A 55 5.68 -7.70 -3.90
CA GLY A 55 5.07 -6.50 -3.33
C GLY A 55 6.04 -5.77 -2.40
N LEU A 56 5.99 -4.45 -2.38
CA LEU A 56 6.81 -3.62 -1.50
C LEU A 56 5.90 -2.88 -0.53
N ILE A 57 6.13 -3.08 0.78
CA ILE A 57 5.30 -2.51 1.86
C ILE A 57 6.02 -1.33 2.49
N CYS A 58 5.42 -0.14 2.39
CA CYS A 58 5.81 1.05 3.13
C CYS A 58 4.77 1.34 4.21
N THR A 59 5.19 1.39 5.48
CA THR A 59 4.28 1.51 6.63
C THR A 59 4.21 2.93 7.15
N ALA A 60 3.27 3.22 8.04
CA ALA A 60 3.06 4.50 8.72
C ALA A 60 4.20 4.87 9.68
N ARG A 61 5.29 4.11 9.72
CA ARG A 61 6.59 4.56 10.24
C ARG A 61 7.13 5.74 9.44
N GLU A 62 6.93 5.71 8.12
CA GLU A 62 7.40 6.75 7.23
C GLU A 62 6.45 7.96 7.25
N PRO A 63 6.97 9.19 7.27
CA PRO A 63 6.14 10.39 7.18
C PRO A 63 5.52 10.53 5.78
N ASP A 64 4.43 11.30 5.72
CA ASP A 64 3.64 11.56 4.50
C ASP A 64 4.49 11.94 3.28
N HIS A 65 5.46 12.85 3.45
CA HIS A 65 6.32 13.31 2.37
C HIS A 65 7.21 12.21 1.80
N VAL A 66 7.78 11.34 2.64
CA VAL A 66 8.57 10.19 2.18
C VAL A 66 7.67 9.21 1.43
N ARG A 67 6.48 8.93 1.98
CA ARG A 67 5.50 8.03 1.35
C ARG A 67 5.13 8.51 -0.06
N ARG A 68 4.80 9.80 -0.22
CA ARG A 68 4.52 10.43 -1.53
C ARG A 68 5.65 10.21 -2.54
N GLU A 69 6.90 10.26 -2.08
CA GLU A 69 8.06 10.11 -2.97
C GLU A 69 8.37 8.64 -3.33
N VAL A 70 8.06 7.66 -2.47
CA VAL A 70 8.39 6.24 -2.72
C VAL A 70 7.28 5.45 -3.40
N ILE A 71 6.02 5.88 -3.29
CA ILE A 71 4.89 5.28 -4.02
C ILE A 71 5.17 5.16 -5.52
N PRO A 72 5.54 6.24 -6.25
CA PRO A 72 5.82 6.15 -7.68
C PRO A 72 7.10 5.34 -8.00
N LEU A 73 7.98 5.09 -7.03
CA LEU A 73 9.21 4.31 -7.23
C LEU A 73 9.00 2.80 -7.13
N GLY A 74 7.84 2.35 -6.67
CA GLY A 74 7.49 0.94 -6.68
C GLY A 74 6.89 0.41 -5.38
N VAL A 75 6.55 1.22 -4.39
CA VAL A 75 5.73 0.72 -3.27
C VAL A 75 4.37 0.26 -3.81
N SER A 76 3.91 -0.91 -3.39
CA SER A 76 2.65 -1.50 -3.85
C SER A 76 1.62 -1.67 -2.74
N GLN A 77 2.02 -1.51 -1.48
CA GLN A 77 1.15 -1.66 -0.32
C GLN A 77 1.56 -0.65 0.75
N ILE A 78 0.56 -0.02 1.35
CA ILE A 78 0.72 0.89 2.48
C ILE A 78 -0.41 0.68 3.48
N ASP A 79 -0.17 1.00 4.74
CA ASP A 79 -1.21 1.12 5.78
C ASP A 79 -1.73 2.56 5.88
N ALA A 80 -2.91 2.77 6.44
CA ALA A 80 -3.49 4.10 6.59
C ALA A 80 -4.48 4.12 7.78
N GLY A 81 -4.63 5.27 8.43
CA GLY A 81 -5.42 5.36 9.67
C GLY A 81 -4.84 4.51 10.81
N THR A 82 -3.54 4.22 10.77
CA THR A 82 -2.87 3.22 11.61
C THR A 82 -2.97 3.55 13.10
N ARG A 83 -3.31 2.54 13.90
CA ARG A 83 -3.15 2.53 15.36
C ARG A 83 -2.48 1.25 15.81
N ILE A 84 -1.30 1.41 16.41
CA ILE A 84 -0.47 0.26 16.84
C ILE A 84 -0.52 0.01 18.35
N GLY A 85 -1.12 0.93 19.11
CA GLY A 85 -1.29 0.77 20.55
C GLY A 85 -2.34 -0.29 20.88
N VAL A 86 -2.10 -1.12 21.91
CA VAL A 86 -3.06 -2.16 22.31
C VAL A 86 -4.41 -1.53 22.70
N GLY A 87 -5.45 -1.81 21.90
CA GLY A 87 -6.80 -1.26 22.05
C GLY A 87 -6.97 0.20 21.59
N ALA A 88 -6.00 0.76 20.86
CA ALA A 88 -5.98 2.18 20.50
C ALA A 88 -7.11 2.60 19.54
N TYR A 89 -7.56 1.73 18.63
CA TYR A 89 -8.70 2.05 17.75
C TYR A 89 -9.99 2.41 18.51
N ALA A 90 -10.18 1.87 19.72
CA ALA A 90 -11.33 2.20 20.58
C ALA A 90 -11.03 3.35 21.56
N LYS A 91 -9.78 3.47 22.01
CA LYS A 91 -9.39 4.33 23.14
C LYS A 91 -8.82 5.68 22.74
N SER A 92 -8.52 5.88 21.47
CA SER A 92 -7.75 7.02 21.02
C SER A 92 -8.33 7.59 19.73
N LYS A 93 -8.35 8.92 19.60
CA LYS A 93 -8.84 9.62 18.41
C LYS A 93 -7.75 9.94 17.39
N SER A 94 -6.48 10.02 17.77
CA SER A 94 -5.34 10.20 16.86
C SER A 94 -4.17 9.25 17.17
N ALA A 95 -3.28 8.99 16.22
CA ALA A 95 -2.05 8.24 16.51
C ALA A 95 -1.21 8.92 17.60
N ASN A 96 -0.29 8.17 18.23
CA ASN A 96 0.68 8.66 19.21
C ASN A 96 0.08 9.17 20.55
N GLN A 97 -1.20 8.89 20.84
CA GLN A 97 -1.85 9.29 22.10
C GLN A 97 -1.63 8.31 23.25
N LEU A 98 -1.17 7.08 22.97
CA LEU A 98 -0.90 6.06 23.98
C LEU A 98 0.55 5.57 23.86
N PRO A 99 1.55 6.45 24.01
CA PRO A 99 2.95 6.15 23.70
C PRO A 99 3.52 4.97 24.50
N ASP A 100 3.06 4.73 25.73
CA ASP A 100 3.48 3.58 26.56
C ASP A 100 2.92 2.24 26.08
N LYS A 101 1.94 2.27 25.17
CA LYS A 101 1.27 1.07 24.61
C LYS A 101 1.56 0.86 23.14
N GLU A 102 2.20 1.83 22.50
CA GLU A 102 2.54 1.80 21.08
C GLU A 102 3.92 1.18 20.87
N GLN A 103 4.06 0.39 19.80
CA GLN A 103 5.32 -0.27 19.49
C GLN A 103 6.42 0.72 19.05
N PHE A 104 6.04 1.84 18.45
CA PHE A 104 6.91 2.89 17.91
C PHE A 104 6.10 4.18 17.66
N THR A 105 6.78 5.31 17.48
CA THR A 105 6.10 6.55 17.06
C THR A 105 5.69 6.46 15.60
N ILE A 106 4.40 6.64 15.32
CA ILE A 106 3.83 6.69 13.97
C ILE A 106 4.26 7.98 13.28
N GLY A 107 4.85 7.86 12.10
CA GLY A 107 5.29 8.95 11.23
C GLY A 107 4.18 9.54 10.35
N ASP A 108 3.17 8.75 9.98
CA ASP A 108 1.98 9.23 9.27
C ASP A 108 0.70 8.89 10.04
N SER A 109 0.14 9.90 10.70
CA SER A 109 -1.01 9.80 11.59
C SER A 109 -2.35 10.10 10.92
N ARG A 110 -2.34 10.36 9.61
CA ARG A 110 -3.53 10.77 8.85
C ARG A 110 -4.59 9.68 8.81
N SER A 111 -5.84 10.10 8.61
CA SER A 111 -6.96 9.17 8.52
C SER A 111 -6.85 8.31 7.24
N LEU A 112 -7.63 7.22 7.19
CA LEU A 112 -7.73 6.43 5.97
C LEU A 112 -8.25 7.27 4.80
N ASP A 113 -9.23 8.15 5.05
CA ASP A 113 -9.86 8.99 4.03
C ASP A 113 -8.87 10.01 3.44
N ASP A 114 -8.06 10.66 4.29
CA ASP A 114 -7.02 11.60 3.84
C ASP A 114 -5.96 10.91 2.95
N VAL A 115 -5.55 9.70 3.33
CA VAL A 115 -4.57 8.93 2.55
C VAL A 115 -5.20 8.48 1.23
N VAL A 116 -6.44 7.99 1.23
CA VAL A 116 -7.14 7.62 -0.01
C VAL A 116 -7.26 8.82 -0.95
N ALA A 117 -7.61 10.00 -0.45
CA ALA A 117 -7.65 11.23 -1.23
C ALA A 117 -6.28 11.58 -1.84
N GLU A 118 -5.21 11.56 -1.05
CA GLU A 118 -3.85 11.84 -1.53
C GLU A 118 -3.42 10.86 -2.64
N ILE A 119 -3.68 9.56 -2.48
CA ILE A 119 -3.35 8.57 -3.51
C ILE A 119 -4.13 8.84 -4.81
N CYS A 120 -5.39 9.26 -4.72
CA CYS A 120 -6.18 9.66 -5.88
C CYS A 120 -5.59 10.92 -6.55
N ASP A 121 -5.17 11.92 -5.77
CA ASP A 121 -4.53 13.13 -6.28
C ASP A 121 -3.18 12.86 -6.96
N MET A 122 -2.45 11.85 -6.47
CA MET A 122 -1.26 11.30 -7.12
C MET A 122 -1.57 10.50 -8.39
N HIS A 123 -2.83 10.46 -8.83
CA HIS A 123 -3.31 9.74 -10.01
C HIS A 123 -3.09 8.23 -9.95
N CYS A 124 -2.94 7.69 -8.74
CA CYS A 124 -2.87 6.28 -8.45
C CYS A 124 -4.26 5.76 -8.06
N ILE A 125 -4.52 4.47 -8.22
CA ILE A 125 -5.79 3.84 -7.81
C ILE A 125 -5.60 3.11 -6.46
N PRO A 126 -6.20 3.60 -5.36
CA PRO A 126 -6.28 2.83 -4.12
C PRO A 126 -7.04 1.52 -4.35
N SER A 127 -6.68 0.48 -3.60
CA SER A 127 -7.38 -0.80 -3.69
C SER A 127 -7.43 -1.51 -2.34
N PHE A 128 -8.57 -2.14 -2.08
CA PHE A 128 -8.81 -3.02 -0.94
C PHE A 128 -8.99 -4.48 -1.40
N CYS A 129 -8.42 -4.82 -2.56
CA CYS A 129 -8.59 -6.11 -3.20
C CYS A 129 -8.03 -7.27 -2.37
N THR A 130 -8.84 -8.32 -2.26
CA THR A 130 -8.49 -9.60 -1.62
C THR A 130 -8.87 -10.79 -2.51
N ALA A 131 -9.02 -10.57 -3.82
CA ALA A 131 -9.53 -11.55 -4.78
C ALA A 131 -8.58 -12.75 -4.98
N CYS A 132 -7.26 -12.52 -5.01
CA CYS A 132 -6.29 -13.61 -5.17
C CYS A 132 -6.43 -14.69 -4.09
N TYR A 133 -6.67 -14.27 -2.84
CA TYR A 133 -6.90 -15.19 -1.74
C TYR A 133 -8.17 -16.02 -1.97
N ARG A 134 -9.30 -15.38 -2.30
CA ARG A 134 -10.58 -16.07 -2.54
C ARG A 134 -10.55 -17.03 -3.73
N LEU A 135 -9.74 -16.74 -4.73
CA LEU A 135 -9.58 -17.57 -5.93
C LEU A 135 -8.46 -18.61 -5.82
N GLY A 136 -7.85 -18.77 -4.63
CA GLY A 136 -6.75 -19.73 -4.42
C GLY A 136 -5.46 -19.38 -5.17
N ARG A 137 -5.33 -18.15 -5.67
CA ARG A 137 -4.13 -17.65 -6.36
C ARG A 137 -3.05 -17.31 -5.33
N THR A 138 -2.41 -18.34 -4.82
CA THR A 138 -1.33 -18.26 -3.82
C THR A 138 -0.08 -18.99 -4.33
N GLY A 139 1.09 -18.61 -3.82
CA GLY A 139 2.37 -19.21 -4.22
C GLY A 139 2.59 -19.24 -5.73
N GLU A 140 2.81 -20.43 -6.29
CA GLU A 140 3.04 -20.64 -7.73
C GLU A 140 1.90 -20.10 -8.61
N GLN A 141 0.65 -20.25 -8.18
CA GLN A 141 -0.51 -19.79 -8.95
C GLN A 141 -0.55 -18.27 -9.05
N PHE A 142 -0.18 -17.59 -7.96
CA PHE A 142 -0.01 -16.13 -8.00
C PHE A 142 1.11 -15.75 -8.98
N MET A 143 2.28 -16.40 -8.87
CA MET A 143 3.43 -16.05 -9.71
C MET A 143 3.16 -16.26 -11.21
N LYS A 144 2.39 -17.28 -11.60
CA LYS A 144 1.94 -17.49 -12.99
C LYS A 144 1.12 -16.32 -13.50
N VAL A 145 0.20 -15.80 -12.69
CA VAL A 145 -0.64 -14.64 -13.06
C VAL A 145 0.20 -13.36 -13.06
N ALA A 146 1.02 -13.13 -12.03
CA ALA A 146 1.84 -11.93 -11.88
C ALA A 146 2.89 -11.78 -12.99
N LYS A 147 3.52 -12.89 -13.41
CA LYS A 147 4.47 -12.93 -14.53
C LYS A 147 3.78 -12.90 -15.90
N SER A 148 2.45 -12.95 -15.95
CA SER A 148 1.69 -12.87 -17.21
C SER A 148 1.43 -11.43 -17.63
N ARG A 149 1.33 -11.19 -18.94
CA ARG A 149 0.91 -9.89 -19.47
C ARG A 149 -0.52 -9.49 -19.09
N PHE A 150 -1.33 -10.42 -18.58
CA PHE A 150 -2.77 -10.22 -18.33
C PHE A 150 -3.09 -9.80 -16.88
N VAL A 151 -2.08 -9.66 -16.01
CA VAL A 151 -2.31 -9.31 -14.60
C VAL A 151 -3.14 -8.03 -14.42
N HIS A 152 -2.97 -7.06 -15.32
CA HIS A 152 -3.72 -5.80 -15.30
C HIS A 152 -5.23 -5.98 -15.51
N ASN A 153 -5.65 -6.99 -16.29
CA ASN A 153 -7.06 -7.37 -16.50
C ASN A 153 -7.71 -8.01 -15.27
N TYR A 154 -6.93 -8.28 -14.22
CA TYR A 154 -7.46 -8.71 -12.92
C TYR A 154 -7.27 -7.62 -11.87
N CYS A 155 -6.06 -7.09 -11.70
CA CYS A 155 -5.73 -6.22 -10.59
C CYS A 155 -6.43 -4.86 -10.69
N ILE A 156 -6.48 -4.24 -11.88
CA ILE A 156 -7.08 -2.91 -12.03
C ILE A 156 -8.61 -2.96 -11.95
N PRO A 157 -9.32 -3.91 -12.59
CA PRO A 157 -10.76 -4.08 -12.36
C PRO A 157 -11.13 -4.28 -10.89
N ASN A 158 -10.38 -5.11 -10.15
CA ASN A 158 -10.61 -5.29 -8.73
C ASN A 158 -10.33 -4.01 -7.93
N ALA A 159 -9.32 -3.22 -8.31
CA ALA A 159 -9.05 -1.92 -7.71
C ALA A 159 -10.21 -0.93 -7.96
N ILE A 160 -10.76 -0.91 -9.17
CA ILE A 160 -11.94 -0.09 -9.52
C ILE A 160 -13.13 -0.44 -8.63
N PHE A 161 -13.48 -1.74 -8.53
CA PHE A 161 -14.61 -2.15 -7.70
C PHE A 161 -14.39 -1.85 -6.22
N THR A 162 -13.22 -2.20 -5.67
CA THR A 162 -12.96 -1.97 -4.24
C THR A 162 -12.81 -0.50 -3.87
N LEU A 163 -12.33 0.35 -4.80
CA LEU A 163 -12.38 1.79 -4.62
C LEU A 163 -13.83 2.28 -4.66
N LYS A 164 -14.65 1.83 -5.62
CA LYS A 164 -16.06 2.21 -5.71
C LYS A 164 -16.82 1.88 -4.43
N GLU A 165 -16.64 0.67 -3.89
CA GLU A 165 -17.19 0.25 -2.60
C GLU A 165 -16.76 1.24 -1.49
N TYR A 166 -15.48 1.56 -1.41
CA TYR A 166 -14.98 2.51 -0.42
C TYR A 166 -15.62 3.90 -0.55
N LEU A 167 -15.74 4.41 -1.78
CA LEU A 167 -16.30 5.74 -2.04
C LEU A 167 -17.79 5.82 -1.67
N LEU A 168 -18.54 4.72 -1.83
CA LEU A 168 -19.96 4.66 -1.50
C LEU A 168 -20.19 4.52 0.01
N ASP A 169 -19.41 3.65 0.65
CA ASP A 169 -19.69 3.21 2.02
C ASP A 169 -19.01 4.08 3.09
N TYR A 170 -17.84 4.67 2.79
CA TYR A 170 -16.97 5.25 3.84
C TYR A 170 -16.41 6.65 3.52
N ALA A 171 -16.26 7.01 2.25
CA ALA A 171 -15.52 8.22 1.88
C ALA A 171 -16.25 9.52 2.25
N SER A 172 -15.47 10.55 2.59
CA SER A 172 -15.99 11.92 2.66
C SER A 172 -16.37 12.45 1.29
N ASP A 173 -17.17 13.52 1.22
CA ASP A 173 -17.56 14.10 -0.06
C ASP A 173 -16.39 14.67 -0.86
N ALA A 174 -15.35 15.17 -0.17
CA ALA A 174 -14.10 15.57 -0.82
C ALA A 174 -13.42 14.36 -1.47
N THR A 175 -13.20 13.27 -0.72
CA THR A 175 -12.56 12.05 -1.22
C THR A 175 -13.37 11.39 -2.35
N LYS A 176 -14.71 11.47 -2.32
CA LYS A 176 -15.56 11.04 -3.44
C LYS A 176 -15.23 11.76 -4.73
N GLN A 177 -15.03 13.08 -4.70
CA GLN A 177 -14.70 13.85 -5.90
C GLN A 177 -13.37 13.40 -6.51
N HIS A 178 -12.32 13.30 -5.69
CA HIS A 178 -11.00 12.83 -6.13
C HIS A 178 -11.05 11.38 -6.63
N GLY A 179 -11.69 10.49 -5.88
CA GLY A 179 -11.82 9.07 -6.19
C GLY A 179 -12.64 8.78 -7.44
N THR A 180 -13.76 9.48 -7.65
CA THR A 180 -14.58 9.31 -8.88
C THR A 180 -13.81 9.74 -10.13
N ALA A 181 -13.01 10.81 -10.05
CA ALA A 181 -12.18 11.23 -11.19
C ALA A 181 -11.13 10.17 -11.56
N VAL A 182 -10.44 9.59 -10.57
CA VAL A 182 -9.47 8.50 -10.77
C VAL A 182 -10.13 7.24 -11.29
N LEU A 183 -11.28 6.85 -10.71
CA LEU A 183 -12.04 5.69 -11.11
C LEU A 183 -12.42 5.76 -12.59
N ASN A 184 -13.03 6.87 -13.01
CA ASN A 184 -13.45 7.08 -14.40
C ASN A 184 -12.25 7.01 -15.36
N ARG A 185 -11.11 7.62 -15.00
CA ARG A 185 -9.90 7.56 -15.79
C ARG A 185 -9.41 6.12 -16.00
N HIS A 186 -9.39 5.31 -14.94
CA HIS A 186 -8.94 3.92 -15.02
C HIS A 186 -9.94 3.03 -15.76
N VAL A 187 -11.25 3.26 -15.64
CA VAL A 187 -12.27 2.57 -16.43
C VAL A 187 -12.05 2.83 -17.93
N GLU A 188 -11.85 4.08 -18.34
CA GLU A 188 -11.65 4.45 -19.74
C GLU A 188 -10.40 3.84 -20.38
N GLN A 189 -9.38 3.47 -19.59
CA GLN A 189 -8.19 2.77 -20.10
C GLN A 189 -8.52 1.38 -20.67
N PHE A 190 -9.65 0.80 -20.29
CA PHE A 190 -10.09 -0.51 -20.79
C PHE A 190 -10.97 -0.41 -22.04
N LYS A 191 -11.24 0.78 -22.59
CA LYS A 191 -12.10 0.92 -23.75
C LYS A 191 -11.63 0.04 -24.92
N GLY A 192 -12.47 -0.90 -25.33
CA GLY A 192 -12.15 -1.91 -26.36
C GLY A 192 -11.63 -3.25 -25.82
N ASP A 193 -11.33 -3.37 -24.53
CA ASP A 193 -11.07 -4.65 -23.86
C ASP A 193 -12.41 -5.34 -23.52
N PRO A 194 -12.51 -6.67 -23.64
CA PRO A 194 -13.70 -7.43 -23.24
C PRO A 194 -14.22 -7.12 -21.83
N VAL A 195 -13.37 -6.70 -20.89
CA VAL A 195 -13.78 -6.42 -19.49
C VAL A 195 -14.47 -5.06 -19.33
N TYR A 196 -14.36 -4.15 -20.30
CA TYR A 196 -14.84 -2.75 -20.20
C TYR A 196 -16.32 -2.63 -19.83
N GLU A 197 -17.18 -3.41 -20.52
CA GLU A 197 -18.63 -3.40 -20.30
C GLU A 197 -19.01 -3.84 -18.88
N THR A 198 -18.18 -4.67 -18.26
CA THR A 198 -18.41 -5.14 -16.88
C THR A 198 -18.03 -4.06 -15.87
N ILE A 199 -16.90 -3.37 -16.08
CA ILE A 199 -16.33 -2.43 -15.10
C ILE A 199 -16.90 -1.01 -15.19
N ARG A 200 -17.56 -0.65 -16.29
CA ARG A 200 -18.17 0.69 -16.46
C ARG A 200 -19.51 0.87 -15.73
N THR A 201 -20.01 -0.18 -15.08
CA THR A 201 -21.28 -0.18 -14.32
C THR A 201 -21.09 0.40 -12.93
#